data_AF-H6ACZ6-F1
#
_entry.id   AF-H6ACZ6-F1
#
_cell.length_a   1.000
_cell.length_b   1.000
_cell.length_c   1.000
_cell.angle_alpha   90.00
_cell.angle_beta   90.00
_cell.angle_gamma   90.00
#
_symmetry.space_group_name_H-M   'P 1'
#
loop_
_entity.id
_entity.type
_entity.pdbx_description
1 polymer ?
#
loop_
_entity_poly.entity_id
_entity_poly.type
_entity_poly.pdbx_seq_one_letter_code
_entity_poly.pdbx_strand_id
1 'polypeptide(L)'
;MTASELIGVWRLASFHDVDEEGRTQEGPLGPEPDGLLFYSAEGHVSVHMMRTGPQAGPRASRGGSGERPPQDYMSYSGTWRRAGDQVVHTITVAPERGWIGTDQVRDLSLAGDTLTLHGDSLIGRRQRRVLVWRRVSGEAGPGRP
;
A
#
# COMPACT_ATOMS: atom_id res chain seq x y z
N MET A 1 11.61 16.36 -7.74
CA MET A 1 11.47 15.41 -6.62
C MET A 1 12.57 14.35 -6.76
N THR A 2 13.39 14.11 -5.75
CA THR A 2 14.49 13.14 -5.73
C THR A 2 14.05 11.81 -5.13
N ALA A 3 14.88 10.77 -5.24
CA ALA A 3 14.64 9.51 -4.52
C ALA A 3 14.75 9.71 -3.00
N SER A 4 15.63 10.62 -2.54
CA SER A 4 15.86 10.86 -1.11
C SER A 4 14.63 11.38 -0.37
N GLU A 5 13.72 12.08 -1.07
CA GLU A 5 12.44 12.53 -0.48
C GLU A 5 11.49 11.37 -0.16
N LEU A 6 11.65 10.18 -0.73
CA LEU A 6 10.81 9.03 -0.39
C LEU A 6 11.31 8.27 0.84
N ILE A 7 12.59 8.41 1.18
CA ILE A 7 13.20 7.71 2.31
C ILE A 7 12.47 8.09 3.61
N GLY A 8 12.18 7.08 4.43
CA GLY A 8 11.53 7.23 5.72
C GLY A 8 10.39 6.25 5.94
N VAL A 9 9.59 6.53 6.96
CA VAL A 9 8.43 5.75 7.35
C VAL A 9 7.16 6.51 7.01
N TRP A 10 6.20 5.80 6.43
CA TRP A 10 4.93 6.33 6.00
C TRP A 10 3.79 5.51 6.56
N ARG A 11 2.75 6.14 7.10
CA ARG A 11 1.55 5.48 7.60
C ARG A 11 0.43 5.57 6.58
N LEU A 12 -0.29 4.47 6.38
CA LEU A 12 -1.41 4.42 5.45
C LEU A 12 -2.55 5.32 5.98
N ALA A 13 -3.02 6.23 5.14
CA ALA A 13 -4.16 7.10 5.44
C ALA A 13 -5.43 6.66 4.71
N SER A 14 -5.29 6.12 3.49
CA SER A 14 -6.42 5.55 2.76
C SER A 14 -5.96 4.57 1.68
N PHE A 15 -6.79 3.57 1.40
CA PHE A 15 -6.62 2.65 0.28
C PHE A 15 -7.97 2.42 -0.40
N HIS A 16 -8.10 2.92 -1.63
CA HIS A 16 -9.31 2.78 -2.43
C HIS A 16 -9.00 2.33 -3.86
N ASP A 17 -10.02 1.78 -4.52
CA ASP A 17 -9.99 1.45 -5.94
C ASP A 17 -10.73 2.54 -6.73
N VAL A 18 -10.31 2.79 -7.97
CA VAL A 18 -10.98 3.69 -8.91
C VAL A 18 -11.35 2.88 -10.15
N ASP A 19 -12.63 2.94 -10.53
CA ASP A 19 -13.14 2.26 -11.74
C ASP A 19 -12.78 3.00 -13.03
N GLU A 20 -13.18 2.41 -14.16
CA GLU A 20 -12.95 2.96 -15.50
C GLU A 20 -13.72 4.28 -15.72
N GLU A 21 -14.78 4.54 -14.96
CA GLU A 21 -15.52 5.80 -14.97
C GLU A 21 -14.99 6.84 -13.97
N GLY A 22 -13.89 6.54 -13.27
CA GLY A 22 -13.27 7.44 -12.30
C GLY A 22 -13.97 7.49 -10.94
N ARG A 23 -14.91 6.60 -10.64
CA ARG A 23 -15.58 6.54 -9.33
C ARG A 23 -14.73 5.79 -8.33
N THR A 24 -14.61 6.38 -7.15
CA THR A 24 -13.94 5.77 -6.00
C THR A 24 -14.82 4.68 -5.40
N GLN A 25 -14.23 3.49 -5.20
CA GLN A 25 -14.82 2.35 -4.54
C GLN A 25 -13.99 1.96 -3.32
N GLU A 26 -14.63 1.26 -2.37
CA GLU A 26 -13.94 0.72 -1.21
C GLU A 26 -12.81 -0.22 -1.66
N GLY A 27 -11.61 0.01 -1.13
CA GLY A 27 -10.46 -0.83 -1.41
C GLY A 27 -10.49 -2.16 -0.65
N PRO A 28 -9.54 -3.06 -0.91
CA PRO A 28 -9.54 -4.43 -0.38
C PRO A 28 -9.40 -4.51 1.16
N LEU A 29 -8.96 -3.44 1.81
CA LEU A 29 -8.77 -3.35 3.27
C LEU A 29 -9.88 -2.57 3.99
N GLY A 30 -10.94 -2.17 3.28
CA GLY A 30 -12.08 -1.50 3.87
C GLY A 30 -11.92 0.01 4.02
N PRO A 31 -12.86 0.66 4.73
CA PRO A 31 -12.94 2.12 4.84
C PRO A 31 -11.89 2.71 5.79
N GLU A 32 -11.39 1.92 6.74
CA GLU A 32 -10.42 2.34 7.76
C GLU A 32 -9.17 1.44 7.71
N PRO A 33 -8.37 1.48 6.64
CA PRO A 33 -7.15 0.69 6.58
C PRO A 33 -6.03 1.37 7.39
N ASP A 34 -5.15 0.57 7.97
CA ASP A 34 -3.91 1.05 8.62
C ASP A 34 -2.71 0.27 8.12
N GLY A 35 -1.52 0.83 8.24
CA GLY A 35 -0.33 0.19 7.70
C GLY A 35 0.90 1.08 7.70
N LEU A 36 2.04 0.47 7.41
CA LEU A 36 3.33 1.13 7.30
C LEU A 36 4.01 0.78 5.98
N LEU A 37 4.61 1.79 5.37
CA LEU A 37 5.50 1.71 4.23
C LEU A 37 6.85 2.28 4.64
N PHE A 38 7.90 1.48 4.46
CA PHE A 38 9.27 1.85 4.73
C PHE A 38 10.04 1.96 3.43
N TYR A 39 10.73 3.08 3.24
CA TYR A 39 11.76 3.23 2.21
C TYR A 39 13.09 3.50 2.90
N SER A 40 14.04 2.58 2.72
CA SER A 40 15.41 2.72 3.22
C SER A 40 16.29 3.47 2.20
N ALA A 41 17.35 4.11 2.69
CA ALA A 41 18.33 4.81 1.85
C ALA A 41 19.15 3.85 0.97
N GLU A 42 19.29 2.60 1.43
CA GLU A 42 19.98 1.50 0.77
C GLU A 42 19.12 0.83 -0.31
N GLY A 43 17.93 1.36 -0.60
CA GLY A 43 17.06 0.85 -1.66
C GLY A 43 16.18 -0.32 -1.24
N HIS A 44 15.90 -0.51 0.06
CA HIS A 44 14.96 -1.54 0.53
C HIS A 44 13.58 -0.96 0.82
N VAL A 45 12.54 -1.75 0.54
CA VAL A 45 11.15 -1.40 0.79
C VAL A 45 10.47 -2.49 1.61
N SER A 46 9.62 -2.08 2.55
CA SER A 46 8.70 -2.99 3.24
C SER A 46 7.33 -2.35 3.37
N VAL A 47 6.29 -3.12 3.11
CA VAL A 47 4.89 -2.67 3.13
C VAL A 47 4.08 -3.65 3.96
N HIS A 48 3.33 -3.11 4.91
CA HIS A 48 2.42 -3.86 5.77
C HIS A 48 1.14 -3.07 5.88
N MET A 49 0.01 -3.69 5.59
CA MET A 49 -1.29 -3.02 5.61
C MET A 49 -2.34 -3.99 6.12
N MET A 50 -3.32 -3.48 6.86
CA MET A 50 -4.38 -4.28 7.46
C MET A 50 -5.72 -3.55 7.42
N ARG A 51 -6.78 -4.35 7.47
CA ARG A 51 -8.12 -3.87 7.80
C ARG A 51 -8.19 -3.53 9.28
N THR A 52 -8.81 -2.42 9.63
CA THR A 52 -9.13 -2.08 11.02
C THR A 52 -10.65 -1.91 11.21
N GLY A 53 -11.06 -1.63 12.45
CA GLY A 53 -12.46 -1.43 12.81
C GLY A 53 -13.24 -2.71 13.14
N PRO A 54 -14.55 -2.61 13.44
CA PRO A 54 -15.39 -3.73 13.89
C PRO A 54 -15.53 -4.89 12.89
N GLN A 55 -15.15 -4.63 11.64
CA GLN A 55 -15.16 -5.60 10.53
C GLN A 55 -13.85 -6.39 10.45
N ALA A 56 -12.82 -6.03 11.24
CA ALA A 56 -11.58 -6.77 11.35
C ALA A 56 -11.78 -8.01 12.24
N GLY A 57 -11.56 -9.20 11.69
CA GLY A 57 -11.66 -10.47 12.42
C GLY A 57 -11.52 -11.69 11.50
N PRO A 58 -11.17 -12.88 12.03
CA PRO A 58 -11.00 -14.08 11.23
C PRO A 58 -12.31 -14.42 10.51
N ARG A 59 -12.29 -14.44 9.17
CA ARG A 59 -13.51 -14.64 8.37
C ARG A 59 -14.21 -15.96 8.71
N ALA A 60 -15.46 -15.85 9.16
CA ALA A 60 -16.51 -16.70 8.64
C ALA A 60 -16.63 -16.40 7.14
N SER A 61 -16.51 -17.45 6.33
CA SER A 61 -16.67 -17.45 4.88
C SER A 61 -18.02 -16.88 4.46
N ARG A 62 -18.11 -15.55 4.31
CA ARG A 62 -19.16 -14.93 3.50
C ARG A 62 -18.89 -15.29 2.04
N GLY A 63 -19.41 -16.45 1.64
CA GLY A 63 -19.70 -16.78 0.25
C GLY A 63 -20.93 -16.01 -0.21
N GLY A 64 -20.99 -15.70 -1.51
CA GLY A 64 -22.22 -15.24 -2.15
C GLY A 64 -22.20 -13.83 -2.75
N SER A 65 -21.08 -13.36 -3.29
CA SER A 65 -21.09 -12.42 -4.41
C SER A 65 -19.79 -12.64 -5.18
N GLY A 66 -19.77 -12.52 -6.51
CA GLY A 66 -18.56 -12.70 -7.33
C GLY A 66 -17.48 -11.63 -7.10
N GLU A 67 -17.50 -10.97 -5.93
CA GLU A 67 -16.59 -9.93 -5.50
C GLU A 67 -15.39 -10.55 -4.79
N ARG A 68 -14.22 -9.93 -4.96
CA ARG A 68 -12.98 -10.45 -4.41
C ARG A 68 -13.09 -10.52 -2.89
N PRO A 69 -12.67 -11.63 -2.25
CA PRO A 69 -12.69 -11.74 -0.81
C PRO A 69 -11.98 -10.54 -0.16
N PRO A 70 -12.60 -9.82 0.80
CA PRO A 70 -11.90 -8.81 1.59
C PRO A 70 -10.64 -9.42 2.21
N GLN A 71 -9.55 -8.64 2.17
CA GLN A 71 -8.26 -9.01 2.73
C GLN A 71 -8.16 -8.42 4.13
N ASP A 72 -7.74 -9.23 5.11
CA ASP A 72 -7.49 -8.74 6.48
C ASP A 72 -6.10 -8.13 6.60
N TYR A 73 -5.15 -8.65 5.81
CA TYR A 73 -3.76 -8.25 5.85
C TYR A 73 -3.09 -8.39 4.48
N MET A 74 -2.23 -7.44 4.14
CA MET A 74 -1.41 -7.45 2.93
C MET A 74 0.00 -6.99 3.29
N SER A 75 1.01 -7.74 2.90
CA SER A 75 2.40 -7.34 3.07
C SER A 75 3.29 -7.78 1.92
N TYR A 76 4.39 -7.06 1.73
CA TYR A 76 5.51 -7.50 0.91
C TYR A 76 6.76 -6.68 1.26
N SER A 77 7.92 -7.23 0.93
CA SER A 77 9.21 -6.54 1.06
C SER A 77 10.08 -6.84 -0.16
N GLY A 78 11.07 -5.99 -0.39
CA GLY A 78 11.96 -6.10 -1.53
C GLY A 78 12.88 -4.91 -1.68
N THR A 79 13.24 -4.61 -2.92
CA THR A 79 14.01 -3.41 -3.26
C THR A 79 13.13 -2.39 -3.97
N TRP A 80 13.56 -1.13 -3.95
CA TRP A 80 12.88 -0.07 -4.68
C TRP A 80 13.86 0.81 -5.43
N ARG A 81 13.35 1.40 -6.52
CA ARG A 81 14.05 2.43 -7.28
C ARG A 81 13.05 3.45 -7.80
N ARG A 82 13.52 4.68 -8.00
CA ARG A 82 12.75 5.73 -8.68
C ARG A 82 13.04 5.70 -10.18
N ALA A 83 11.99 5.84 -10.99
CA ALA A 83 12.07 5.98 -12.44
C ALA A 83 11.17 7.16 -12.87
N GLY A 84 11.75 8.37 -12.89
CA GLY A 84 10.99 9.60 -13.19
C GLY A 84 9.91 9.88 -12.14
N ASP A 85 8.64 9.85 -12.60
CA ASP A 85 7.44 10.02 -11.76
C ASP A 85 6.86 8.69 -11.27
N GLN A 86 7.63 7.62 -11.39
CA GLN A 86 7.27 6.29 -10.92
C GLN A 86 8.24 5.75 -9.88
N VAL A 87 7.74 4.89 -9.02
CA VAL A 87 8.52 4.06 -8.10
C VAL A 87 8.26 2.61 -8.47
N VAL A 88 9.34 1.84 -8.54
CA VAL A 88 9.28 0.41 -8.86
C VAL A 88 9.70 -0.38 -7.63
N HIS A 89 8.85 -1.26 -7.16
CA HIS A 89 9.18 -2.23 -6.10
C HIS A 89 9.44 -3.59 -6.73
N THR A 90 10.65 -4.12 -6.58
CA THR A 90 10.97 -5.50 -6.96
C THR A 90 10.76 -6.38 -5.74
N ILE A 91 9.71 -7.21 -5.75
CA ILE A 91 9.28 -7.99 -4.59
C ILE A 91 10.18 -9.21 -4.40
N THR A 92 10.69 -9.42 -3.18
CA THR A 92 11.48 -10.60 -2.81
C THR A 92 10.84 -11.42 -1.69
N VAL A 93 9.97 -10.81 -0.88
CA VAL A 93 9.24 -11.45 0.22
C VAL A 93 7.77 -11.07 0.12
N ALA A 94 6.87 -12.05 0.08
CA ALA A 94 5.42 -11.84 0.08
C ALA A 94 4.68 -13.11 0.54
N PRO A 95 3.46 -12.98 1.10
CA PRO A 95 2.61 -14.14 1.41
C PRO A 95 2.10 -14.83 0.13
N GLU A 96 1.87 -14.05 -0.94
CA GLU A 96 1.51 -14.57 -2.26
C GLU A 96 2.78 -14.92 -3.05
N ARG A 97 2.98 -16.21 -3.31
CA ARG A 97 4.19 -16.69 -4.00
C ARG A 97 4.31 -16.13 -5.42
N GLY A 98 3.18 -15.89 -6.09
CA GLY A 98 3.15 -15.33 -7.45
C GLY A 98 3.71 -13.92 -7.56
N TRP A 99 3.93 -13.21 -6.44
CA TRP A 99 4.49 -11.85 -6.46
C TRP A 99 6.01 -11.82 -6.37
N ILE A 100 6.63 -12.88 -5.88
CA ILE A 100 8.08 -12.95 -5.69
C ILE A 100 8.76 -12.87 -7.07
N GLY A 101 9.72 -11.95 -7.21
CA GLY A 101 10.43 -11.68 -8.47
C GLY A 101 9.70 -10.74 -9.44
N THR A 102 8.53 -10.20 -9.06
CA THR A 102 7.78 -9.26 -9.90
C THR A 102 8.12 -7.80 -9.59
N ASP A 103 8.02 -6.95 -10.60
CA ASP A 103 8.09 -5.50 -10.47
C ASP A 103 6.69 -4.90 -10.31
N GLN A 104 6.46 -4.20 -9.20
CA GLN A 104 5.29 -3.36 -8.99
C GLN A 104 5.63 -1.92 -9.35
N VAL A 105 5.16 -1.48 -10.51
CA VAL A 105 5.28 -0.08 -10.92
C VAL A 105 4.13 0.72 -10.32
N ARG A 106 4.46 1.88 -9.74
CA ARG A 106 3.49 2.81 -9.16
C ARG A 106 3.80 4.22 -9.61
N ASP A 107 2.79 4.94 -10.12
CA ASP A 107 2.91 6.39 -10.31
C ASP A 107 2.88 7.05 -8.94
N LEU A 108 3.76 8.01 -8.72
CA LEU A 108 3.89 8.67 -7.42
C LEU A 108 3.60 10.16 -7.53
N SER A 109 2.91 10.69 -6.52
CA SER A 109 2.79 12.12 -6.27
C SER A 109 3.17 12.40 -4.83
N LEU A 110 4.04 13.40 -4.62
CA LEU A 110 4.47 13.81 -3.29
C LEU A 110 4.14 15.29 -3.09
N ALA A 111 3.35 15.58 -2.06
CA ALA A 111 3.00 16.93 -1.64
C ALA A 111 3.26 17.08 -0.14
N GLY A 112 4.41 17.65 0.21
CA GLY A 112 4.90 17.75 1.59
C GLY A 112 5.02 16.36 2.23
N ASP A 113 4.26 16.13 3.31
CA ASP A 113 4.23 14.86 4.04
C ASP A 113 3.16 13.89 3.51
N THR A 114 2.66 14.10 2.30
CA THR A 114 1.63 13.26 1.66
C THR A 114 2.20 12.58 0.44
N LEU A 115 2.29 11.26 0.50
CA LEU A 115 2.68 10.42 -0.64
C LEU A 115 1.44 9.69 -1.18
N THR A 116 1.13 9.89 -2.45
CA THR A 116 0.09 9.15 -3.15
C THR A 116 0.73 8.20 -4.15
N LEU A 117 0.44 6.91 -4.04
CA LEU A 117 0.87 5.87 -4.96
C LEU A 117 -0.32 5.36 -5.75
N HIS A 118 -0.23 5.40 -7.06
CA HIS A 118 -1.21 4.81 -7.97
C HIS A 118 -0.64 3.54 -8.58
N GLY A 119 -1.41 2.47 -8.62
CA GLY A 119 -0.99 1.23 -9.28
C GLY A 119 -2.14 0.57 -10.00
N ASP A 120 -1.86 -0.08 -11.12
CA ASP A 120 -2.83 -0.98 -11.73
C ASP A 120 -2.99 -2.23 -10.86
N SER A 121 -4.23 -2.68 -10.65
CA SER A 121 -4.48 -3.98 -10.04
C SER A 121 -3.95 -5.09 -10.94
N LEU A 122 -3.01 -5.88 -10.45
CA LEU A 122 -2.46 -7.05 -11.16
C LEU A 122 -3.37 -8.29 -11.12
N ILE A 123 -4.50 -8.23 -10.40
CA ILE A 123 -5.41 -9.38 -10.18
C ILE A 123 -6.85 -8.89 -10.24
N GLY A 124 -7.65 -9.41 -11.19
CA GLY A 124 -9.08 -9.11 -11.34
C GLY A 124 -9.37 -8.11 -12.47
N ARG A 125 -10.46 -7.34 -12.37
CA ARG A 125 -10.78 -6.24 -13.30
C ARG A 125 -9.70 -5.16 -13.22
N ARG A 126 -9.44 -4.48 -14.33
CA ARG A 126 -8.50 -3.36 -14.43
C ARG A 126 -9.04 -2.19 -13.60
N GLN A 127 -8.64 -2.15 -12.34
CA GLN A 127 -8.98 -1.07 -11.40
C GLN A 127 -7.68 -0.39 -10.99
N ARG A 128 -7.72 0.95 -10.92
CA ARG A 128 -6.59 1.73 -10.45
C ARG A 128 -6.66 1.82 -8.94
N ARG A 129 -5.64 1.29 -8.28
CA ARG A 129 -5.45 1.38 -6.83
C ARG A 129 -4.82 2.70 -6.48
N VAL A 130 -5.36 3.36 -5.48
CA VAL A 130 -4.84 4.61 -4.94
C VAL A 130 -4.57 4.43 -3.46
N LEU A 131 -3.30 4.55 -3.09
CA LEU A 131 -2.85 4.48 -1.72
C LEU A 131 -2.31 5.85 -1.32
N VAL A 132 -2.88 6.43 -0.27
CA VAL A 132 -2.42 7.69 0.30
C VAL A 132 -1.72 7.39 1.61
N TRP A 133 -0.50 7.88 1.73
CA TRP A 133 0.37 7.69 2.87
C TRP A 133 0.75 9.05 3.46
N ARG A 134 0.90 9.09 4.78
CA ARG A 134 1.39 10.25 5.52
C ARG A 134 2.75 9.94 6.10
N ARG A 135 3.70 10.86 5.96
CA ARG A 135 5.01 10.70 6.58
C ARG A 135 4.82 10.61 8.09
N VAL A 136 5.47 9.62 8.71
CA VAL A 136 5.59 9.57 10.17
C VAL A 136 6.69 10.54 10.55
N SER A 137 6.30 11.73 11.00
CA SER A 137 7.22 12.66 11.66
C SER A 137 7.69 12.01 12.96
N GLY A 138 9.00 12.02 13.19
CA GLY A 138 9.59 11.56 14.44
C GLY A 138 9.24 12.52 15.58
N GLU A 139 8.02 12.47 16.09
CA GLU A 139 7.86 12.65 17.53
C GLU A 139 8.32 11.34 18.15
N ALA A 140 9.49 11.39 18.79
CA ALA A 140 9.76 10.50 19.89
C ALA A 140 8.59 10.68 20.87
N GLY A 141 7.55 9.84 20.76
CA GLY A 141 6.56 9.71 21.81
C GLY A 141 7.32 9.50 23.12
N PRO A 142 6.89 10.13 24.23
CA PRO A 142 7.59 10.01 25.50
C PRO A 142 7.80 8.53 25.78
N GLY A 143 9.06 8.14 25.99
CA GLY A 143 9.46 6.75 26.21
C GLY A 143 8.45 6.06 27.11
N ARG A 144 7.77 5.05 26.56
CA ARG A 144 6.82 4.27 27.34
C ARG A 144 7.64 3.39 28.30
N PRO A 145 7.30 3.38 29.59
CA PRO A 145 8.12 2.81 30.67
C PRO A 145 8.44 1.33 30.54
#